data_AF-A0A538TPC0-F1
#
_entry.id   AF-A0A538TPC0-F1
#
_cell.length_a   1.000
_cell.length_b   1.000
_cell.length_c   1.000
_cell.angle_alpha   90.00
_cell.angle_beta   90.00
_cell.angle_gamma   90.00
#
_symmetry.space_group_name_H-M   'P 1'
#
loop_
_entity.id
_entity.type
_entity.pdbx_description
1 polymer ?
#
loop_
_entity_poly.entity_id
_entity_poly.type
_entity_poly.pdbx_seq_one_letter_code
_entity_poly.pdbx_strand_id
1 'polypeptide(L)' 'MAFGRKNYVILAVAAAVILTGYLALSRGSITLAPILLLTGYLVLIPWGILAK' A
#
# COMPACT_ATOMS: atom_id res chain seq x y z
N MET A 1 -5.79 -21.40 -6.73
CA MET A 1 -4.63 -20.49 -6.61
C MET A 1 -4.69 -19.89 -5.21
N ALA A 2 -3.94 -20.43 -4.26
CA ALA A 2 -3.90 -19.89 -2.89
C ALA A 2 -2.81 -18.83 -2.81
N PHE A 3 -3.09 -17.69 -2.16
CA PHE A 3 -2.05 -16.71 -1.87
C PHE A 3 -1.04 -17.29 -0.88
N GLY A 4 0.24 -17.14 -1.20
CA GLY A 4 1.32 -17.57 -0.33
C GLY A 4 1.55 -16.57 0.81
N ARG A 5 2.36 -16.97 1.80
CA ARG A 5 2.78 -16.08 2.91
C ARG A 5 3.37 -14.77 2.39
N LYS A 6 4.13 -14.82 1.28
CA LYS A 6 4.75 -13.66 0.65
C LYS A 6 3.73 -12.62 0.19
N ASN A 7 2.63 -13.06 -0.42
CA ASN A 7 1.53 -12.19 -0.86
C ASN A 7 0.94 -11.43 0.34
N TYR A 8 0.63 -12.16 1.42
CA TYR A 8 0.05 -11.55 2.62
C TYR A 8 0.98 -10.53 3.26
N VAL A 9 2.30 -10.79 3.28
CA VAL A 9 3.27 -9.82 3.79
C VAL A 9 3.27 -8.55 2.95
N ILE A 10 3.31 -8.66 1.62
CA ILE A 10 3.30 -7.48 0.73
C ILE A 10 1.97 -6.72 0.86
N LEU A 11 0.84 -7.42 0.95
CA LEU A 11 -0.47 -6.79 1.14
C LEU A 11 -0.58 -6.08 2.51
N ALA A 12 -0.01 -6.64 3.57
CA ALA A 12 0.04 -5.99 4.87
C ALA A 12 0.89 -4.70 4.82
N VAL A 13 2.03 -4.72 4.12
CA VAL A 13 2.85 -3.52 3.90
C VAL A 13 2.07 -2.50 3.07
N ALA A 14 1.37 -2.92 2.02
CA ALA A 14 0.53 -2.04 1.21
C ALA A 14 -0.55 -1.34 2.06
N ALA A 15 -1.23 -2.08 2.94
CA ALA A 15 -2.21 -1.52 3.87
C ALA A 15 -1.57 -0.49 4.82
N ALA A 16 -0.39 -0.79 5.39
CA ALA A 16 0.32 0.15 6.25
C ALA A 16 0.71 1.44 5.52
N VAL A 17 1.15 1.35 4.26
CA VAL A 17 1.50 2.51 3.42
C VAL A 17 0.28 3.37 3.09
N ILE A 18 -0.88 2.74 2.81
CA ILE A 18 -2.12 3.49 2.58
C ILE A 18 -2.58 4.19 3.86
N LEU A 19 -2.50 3.51 5.00
CA LEU A 19 -2.85 4.10 6.30
C LEU A 19 -1.97 5.31 6.63
N THR A 20 -0.65 5.22 6.43
CA THR A 20 0.25 6.37 6.63
C THR A 20 -0.03 7.49 5.62
N GLY A 21 -0.43 7.17 4.40
CA GLY A 21 -0.92 8.14 3.41
C GLY A 21 -2.14 8.92 3.90
N TYR A 22 -3.14 8.25 4.48
CA TYR A 22 -4.30 8.91 5.08
C TYR A 22 -3.93 9.74 6.32
N LEU A 23 -2.98 9.29 7.14
CA LEU A 23 -2.48 10.07 8.27
C LEU A 23 -1.70 11.33 7.82
N ALA A 24 -0.99 11.24 6.69
CA ALA A 24 -0.36 12.41 6.09
C ALA A 24 -1.41 13.38 5.53
N LEU A 25 -2.46 12.84 4.91
CA LEU A 25 -3.56 13.64 4.36
C LEU A 25 -4.33 14.39 5.46
N SER A 26 -4.60 13.72 6.59
CA SER A 26 -5.30 14.34 7.73
C SER A 26 -4.49 15.47 8.39
N ARG A 27 -3.17 15.48 8.18
CA ARG A 27 -2.27 16.57 8.61
C ARG A 27 -2.09 17.67 7.54
N GLY A 28 -2.84 17.62 6.45
CA GLY A 28 -2.81 18.61 5.37
C GLY A 28 -1.69 18.41 4.35
N SER A 29 -0.95 17.30 4.38
CA SER A 29 0.15 17.06 3.44
C SER A 29 -0.38 16.63 2.07
N ILE A 30 -0.51 17.59 1.16
CA ILE A 30 -0.97 17.36 -0.23
C ILE A 30 0.08 16.75 -1.17
N THR A 31 1.36 16.68 -0.77
CA THR A 31 2.42 16.07 -1.58
C THR A 31 2.70 14.63 -1.14
N LEU A 32 2.95 14.41 0.16
CA LEU A 32 3.29 13.08 0.66
C LEU A 32 2.10 12.11 0.60
N ALA A 33 0.88 12.59 0.86
CA ALA A 33 -0.29 11.73 0.91
C ALA A 33 -0.61 11.08 -0.44
N PRO A 34 -0.69 11.83 -1.58
CA PRO A 34 -0.89 11.19 -2.88
C PRO A 34 0.21 10.20 -3.23
N ILE A 35 1.47 10.49 -2.92
CA ILE A 35 2.59 9.58 -3.21
C ILE A 35 2.42 8.25 -2.45
N LEU A 36 2.12 8.30 -1.15
CA LEU A 36 1.90 7.11 -0.33
C LEU A 36 0.67 6.33 -0.79
N LEU A 37 -0.45 7.02 -1.03
CA LEU A 37 -1.70 6.40 -1.45
C LEU A 37 -1.56 5.72 -2.83
N LEU A 38 -0.95 6.40 -3.81
CA LEU A 38 -0.71 5.86 -5.14
C LEU A 38 0.30 4.70 -5.11
N THR A 39 1.37 4.80 -4.31
CA THR A 39 2.34 3.71 -4.17
C THR A 39 1.70 2.47 -3.55
N GLY A 40 0.93 2.65 -2.48
CA GLY A 40 0.18 1.57 -1.84
C GLY A 40 -0.82 0.92 -2.79
N TYR A 41 -1.64 1.73 -3.46
CA TYR A 41 -2.75 1.25 -4.29
C TYR A 41 -2.32 0.74 -5.67
N LEU A 42 -1.50 1.51 -6.40
CA LEU A 42 -1.14 1.19 -7.80
C LEU A 42 0.08 0.28 -7.94
N VAL A 43 0.95 0.20 -6.92
CA VAL A 43 2.19 -0.59 -7.01
C VAL A 43 2.15 -1.77 -6.05
N LEU A 44 2.02 -1.52 -4.75
CA LEU A 44 2.17 -2.57 -3.74
C LEU A 44 1.02 -3.58 -3.75
N ILE A 45 -0.24 -3.15 -3.92
CA ILE A 45 -1.38 -4.08 -4.01
C ILE A 45 -1.26 -5.01 -5.23
N PRO A 46 -1.08 -4.52 -6.48
CA PRO A 46 -0.91 -5.40 -7.64
C PRO A 46 0.29 -6.33 -7.49
N TRP A 47 1.40 -5.83 -6.97
CA TRP A 47 2.58 -6.65 -6.72
C TRP A 47 2.31 -7.73 -5.67
N GLY A 48 1.58 -7.41 -4.59
CA GLY A 48 1.20 -8.38 -3.56
C GLY A 48 0.27 -9.47 -4.06
N ILE A 49 -0.61 -9.15 -5.01
CA ILE A 49 -1.49 -10.12 -5.67
C ILE A 49 -0.70 -11.02 -6.62
N LEU A 50 0.20 -10.45 -7.42
CA LEU A 50 0.98 -11.16 -8.44
C LEU A 50 2.21 -11.88 -7.90
N ALA A 51 2.63 -11.55 -6.67
CA ALA A 51 3.74 -12.22 -6.00
C ALA A 51 3.48 -13.73 -5.95
N LYS A 52 4.36 -14.53 -6.55
CA LYS A 52 4.25 -16.00 -6.54
C LYS A 52 5.17 -16.64 -5.51
#